data_AF-H2Y8H2-F1
#
_entry.id   AF-H2Y8H2-F1
#
_cell.length_a   1.000
_cell.length_b   1.000
_cell.length_c   1.000
_cell.angle_alpha   90.00
_cell.angle_beta   90.00
_cell.angle_gamma   90.00
#
_symmetry.space_group_name_H-M   'P 1'
#
loop_
_entity.id
_entity.type
_entity.pdbx_description
1 polymer ?
#
loop_
_entity_poly.entity_id
_entity_poly.type
_entity_poly.pdbx_seq_one_letter_code
_entity_poly.pdbx_strand_id
1 'polypeptide(L)'
;MCVLRLTRESVQRAVVNGITADQILHYIKANAHAEMLKDDPILAPTVADQIRLWAMERDRLTYRDGVLYNQFLAQKDFEVLRNYAQELGVLIWDNSPRRYMVVTMEGHDQVKRYWKKIKKESDS
;
A
#
# COMPACT_ATOMS: atom_id res chain seq x y z
N MET A 1 -9.86 28.60 -30.33
CA MET A 1 -10.13 28.26 -28.91
C MET A 1 -10.10 26.74 -28.82
N CYS A 2 -9.20 26.16 -28.02
CA CYS A 2 -9.19 24.72 -27.76
C CYS A 2 -9.77 24.51 -26.36
N VAL A 3 -10.82 23.69 -26.24
CA VAL A 3 -11.40 23.33 -24.96
C VAL A 3 -10.90 21.94 -24.62
N LEU A 4 -10.22 21.80 -23.48
CA LEU A 4 -9.76 20.52 -22.96
C LEU A 4 -10.58 20.15 -21.74
N ARG A 5 -10.91 18.86 -21.64
CA ARG A 5 -11.61 18.30 -20.48
C ARG A 5 -10.63 17.47 -19.66
N LEU A 6 -10.42 17.86 -18.42
CA LEU A 6 -9.67 17.05 -17.47
C LEU A 6 -10.58 15.92 -16.98
N THR A 7 -10.23 14.69 -17.31
CA THR A 7 -10.94 13.50 -16.82
C THR A 7 -10.06 12.68 -15.90
N ARG A 8 -10.68 11.84 -15.08
CA ARG A 8 -10.00 10.87 -14.22
C ARG A 8 -8.98 10.04 -14.99
N GLU A 9 -9.34 9.54 -16.17
CA GLU A 9 -8.48 8.68 -17.00
C GLU A 9 -7.27 9.45 -17.56
N SER A 10 -7.44 10.75 -17.85
CA SER A 10 -6.33 11.60 -18.28
C SER A 10 -5.31 11.84 -17.17
N VAL A 11 -5.77 12.11 -15.95
CA VAL A 11 -4.91 12.29 -14.76
C VAL A 11 -4.22 10.99 -14.41
N GLN A 12 -4.93 9.87 -14.41
CA GLN A 12 -4.34 8.56 -14.14
C GLN A 12 -3.25 8.21 -15.17
N ARG A 13 -3.47 8.44 -16.46
CA ARG A 13 -2.43 8.23 -17.49
C ARG A 13 -1.20 9.10 -17.27
N ALA A 14 -1.38 10.35 -16.88
CA ALA A 14 -0.26 11.25 -16.56
C ALA A 14 0.56 10.72 -15.36
N VAL A 15 -0.12 10.25 -14.31
CA VAL A 15 0.51 9.66 -13.12
C VAL A 15 1.28 8.39 -13.47
N VAL A 16 0.76 7.54 -14.36
CA VAL A 16 1.51 6.36 -14.85
C VAL A 16 2.83 6.75 -15.52
N ASN A 17 2.86 7.90 -16.20
CA ASN A 17 4.06 8.42 -16.83
C ASN A 17 4.96 9.21 -15.86
N GLY A 18 4.68 9.18 -14.55
CA GLY A 18 5.47 9.84 -13.52
C GLY A 18 5.13 11.32 -13.29
N ILE A 19 4.02 11.83 -13.83
CA ILE A 19 3.57 13.20 -13.60
C ILE A 19 2.73 13.25 -12.32
N THR A 20 3.21 13.97 -11.32
CA THR A 20 2.54 14.11 -10.02
C THR A 20 1.33 15.04 -10.08
N ALA A 21 0.37 14.86 -9.16
CA ALA A 21 -0.79 15.74 -9.05
C ALA A 21 -0.39 17.21 -8.83
N ASP A 22 0.63 17.48 -8.02
CA ASP A 22 1.08 18.85 -7.76
C ASP A 22 1.74 19.49 -9.00
N GLN A 23 2.43 18.72 -9.84
CA GLN A 23 2.92 19.21 -11.14
C GLN A 23 1.76 19.59 -12.07
N ILE A 24 0.69 18.80 -12.10
CA ILE A 24 -0.52 19.12 -12.88
C ILE A 24 -1.15 20.43 -12.37
N LEU A 25 -1.34 20.55 -11.06
CA LEU A 25 -1.91 21.75 -10.45
C LEU A 25 -1.05 22.98 -10.67
N HIS A 26 0.27 22.85 -10.54
CA HIS A 26 1.21 23.92 -10.80
C HIS A 26 1.13 24.39 -12.26
N TYR A 27 1.09 23.45 -13.22
CA TYR A 27 0.98 23.78 -14.63
C TYR A 27 -0.31 24.56 -14.95
N ILE A 28 -1.45 24.14 -14.37
CA ILE A 28 -2.73 24.83 -14.56
C ILE A 28 -2.67 26.26 -13.98
N LYS A 29 -2.12 26.43 -12.76
CA LYS A 29 -1.97 27.75 -12.14
C LYS A 29 -1.05 28.68 -12.92
N ALA A 30 0.08 28.17 -13.41
CA ALA A 30 1.05 28.94 -14.17
C ALA A 30 0.53 29.41 -15.54
N ASN A 31 -0.44 28.68 -16.11
CA ASN A 31 -1.06 28.99 -17.41
C ASN A 31 -2.50 29.48 -17.27
N ALA A 32 -2.91 29.94 -16.08
CA ALA A 32 -4.24 30.45 -15.84
C ALA A 32 -4.49 31.77 -16.61
N HIS A 33 -5.73 31.96 -17.06
CA HIS A 33 -6.12 33.20 -17.74
C HIS A 33 -5.99 34.40 -16.78
N ALA A 34 -5.65 35.58 -17.30
CA ALA A 34 -5.46 36.80 -16.50
C ALA A 34 -6.67 37.15 -15.61
N GLU A 35 -7.88 36.79 -16.02
CA GLU A 35 -9.09 36.97 -15.20
C GLU A 35 -9.12 36.02 -14.00
N MET A 36 -8.70 34.76 -14.16
CA MET A 36 -8.63 33.78 -13.07
C MET A 36 -7.52 34.08 -12.06
N LEU A 37 -6.46 34.79 -12.49
CA LEU A 37 -5.37 35.21 -11.60
C LEU A 37 -5.81 36.26 -10.58
N LYS A 38 -6.98 36.90 -10.79
CA LYS A 38 -7.56 37.85 -9.83
C LYS A 38 -8.26 37.15 -8.66
N ASP A 39 -8.60 35.87 -8.81
CA ASP A 39 -9.27 35.08 -7.79
C ASP A 39 -8.25 34.47 -6.81
N ASP A 40 -8.59 34.46 -5.52
CA ASP A 40 -7.84 33.75 -4.49
C ASP A 40 -8.77 32.75 -3.77
N PRO A 41 -8.59 31.43 -3.95
CA PRO A 41 -7.57 30.76 -4.76
C PRO A 41 -7.89 30.71 -6.27
N ILE A 42 -6.86 30.81 -7.13
CA ILE A 42 -6.94 30.71 -8.62
C ILE A 42 -7.74 29.48 -9.10
N LEU A 43 -7.67 28.38 -8.35
CA LEU A 43 -8.43 27.16 -8.61
C LEU A 43 -9.30 26.86 -7.40
N ALA A 44 -10.57 26.54 -7.66
CA ALA A 44 -11.47 26.05 -6.64
C ALA A 44 -10.85 24.83 -5.90
N PRO A 45 -10.86 24.81 -4.55
CA PRO A 45 -10.25 23.73 -3.76
C PRO A 45 -10.74 22.34 -4.17
N THR A 46 -12.03 22.21 -4.50
CA THR A 46 -12.64 20.95 -4.93
C THR A 46 -11.98 20.36 -6.17
N VAL A 47 -11.58 21.19 -7.15
CA VAL A 47 -10.89 20.71 -8.36
C VAL A 47 -9.50 20.21 -8.01
N ALA A 48 -8.79 20.94 -7.14
CA ALA A 48 -7.47 20.53 -6.68
C ALA A 48 -7.53 19.18 -5.94
N ASP A 49 -8.54 19.01 -5.09
CA ASP A 49 -8.76 17.78 -4.34
C ASP A 49 -9.13 16.61 -5.26
N GLN A 50 -9.99 16.81 -6.26
CA GLN A 50 -10.34 15.76 -7.22
C GLN A 50 -9.11 15.24 -7.98
N ILE A 51 -8.20 16.12 -8.40
CA ILE A 51 -6.97 15.71 -9.09
C ILE A 51 -6.07 14.86 -8.17
N ARG A 52 -5.94 15.26 -6.90
CA ARG A 52 -5.18 14.50 -5.90
C ARG A 52 -5.81 13.14 -5.61
N LEU A 53 -7.13 13.11 -5.42
CA LEU A 53 -7.88 11.87 -5.20
C LEU A 53 -7.70 10.91 -6.38
N TRP A 54 -7.82 11.39 -7.62
CA TRP A 54 -7.61 10.57 -8.82
C TRP A 54 -6.18 10.05 -8.95
N ALA A 55 -5.18 10.83 -8.51
CA ALA A 55 -3.80 10.37 -8.48
C ALA A 55 -3.60 9.25 -7.43
N MET A 56 -4.11 9.46 -6.21
CA MET A 56 -4.02 8.50 -5.09
C MET A 56 -4.84 7.23 -5.31
N GLU A 57 -5.82 7.25 -6.20
CA GLU A 57 -6.66 6.09 -6.48
C GLU A 57 -5.90 4.86 -7.00
N ARG A 58 -4.73 5.03 -7.64
CA ARG A 58 -3.87 3.90 -8.01
C ARG A 58 -3.07 3.35 -6.84
N ASP A 59 -2.77 4.16 -5.83
CA ASP A 59 -1.96 3.78 -4.67
C ASP A 59 -2.76 3.04 -3.58
N ARG A 60 -3.99 2.61 -3.90
CA ARG A 60 -4.86 1.89 -2.96
C ARG A 60 -4.38 0.47 -2.65
N LEU A 61 -3.59 -0.13 -3.54
CA LEU A 61 -3.10 -1.50 -3.39
C LEU A 61 -1.58 -1.48 -3.19
N THR A 62 -1.15 -1.98 -2.04
CA THR A 62 0.26 -2.30 -1.80
C THR A 62 0.46 -3.78 -2.01
N TYR A 63 1.38 -4.14 -2.89
CA TYR A 63 1.77 -5.53 -3.12
C TYR A 63 2.94 -5.84 -2.21
N ARG A 64 2.83 -6.95 -1.46
CA ARG A 64 3.91 -7.46 -0.63
C ARG A 64 4.04 -8.95 -0.90
N ASP A 65 5.20 -9.38 -1.37
CA ASP A 65 5.49 -10.79 -1.53
C ASP A 65 5.72 -11.44 -0.17
N GLY A 66 5.20 -12.65 0.01
CA GLY A 66 5.26 -13.32 1.30
C GLY A 66 4.92 -14.81 1.23
N VAL A 67 5.22 -15.50 2.32
CA VAL A 67 4.92 -16.93 2.47
C VAL A 67 3.77 -17.09 3.46
N LEU A 68 2.73 -17.82 3.03
CA LEU A 68 1.59 -18.17 3.86
C LEU A 68 1.89 -19.44 4.67
N TYR A 69 1.73 -19.37 5.99
CA TYR A 69 1.60 -20.53 6.85
C TYR A 69 0.14 -20.71 7.25
N ASN A 70 -0.33 -21.95 7.11
CA ASN A 70 -1.68 -22.38 7.46
C ASN A 70 -1.64 -23.80 8.05
N GLN A 71 -2.81 -24.36 8.34
CA GLN A 71 -2.96 -25.76 8.80
C GLN A 71 -2.21 -26.09 10.09
N PHE A 72 -2.11 -25.14 11.02
CA PHE A 72 -1.62 -25.42 12.37
C PHE A 72 -2.55 -26.41 13.09
N LEU A 73 -1.95 -27.47 13.64
CA LEU A 73 -2.67 -28.53 14.38
C LEU A 73 -3.20 -28.01 15.72
N ALA A 74 -2.38 -27.26 16.46
CA ALA A 74 -2.75 -26.65 17.73
C ALA A 74 -2.78 -25.12 17.65
N GLN A 75 -3.65 -24.50 18.45
CA GLN A 75 -3.71 -23.04 18.59
C GLN A 75 -2.42 -22.48 19.21
N LYS A 76 -1.87 -23.18 20.20
CA LYS A 76 -0.63 -22.81 20.88
C LYS A 76 0.56 -22.75 19.92
N ASP A 77 0.65 -23.70 18.99
CA ASP A 77 1.71 -23.75 17.97
C ASP A 77 1.68 -22.53 17.05
N PHE A 78 0.47 -22.14 16.64
CA PHE A 78 0.26 -20.92 15.85
C PHE A 78 0.70 -19.69 16.63
N GLU A 79 0.29 -19.55 17.89
CA GLU A 79 0.62 -18.38 18.72
C GLU A 79 2.13 -18.25 18.96
N VAL A 80 2.82 -19.35 19.22
CA VAL A 80 4.28 -19.35 19.39
C VAL A 80 4.99 -18.89 18.12
N LEU A 81 4.61 -19.43 16.96
CA LEU A 81 5.24 -19.06 15.69
C LEU A 81 4.90 -17.62 15.27
N ARG A 82 3.67 -17.18 15.52
CA ARG A 82 3.19 -15.81 15.28
C ARG A 82 3.95 -14.80 16.14
N ASN A 83 4.08 -15.06 17.43
CA ASN A 83 4.80 -14.19 18.36
C ASN A 83 6.27 -14.07 17.95
N TYR A 84 6.91 -15.19 17.62
CA TYR A 84 8.30 -15.18 17.13
C TYR A 84 8.46 -14.37 15.84
N ALA A 85 7.57 -14.55 14.86
CA ALA A 85 7.59 -13.78 13.63
C ALA A 85 7.31 -12.28 13.85
N GLN A 86 6.46 -11.94 14.83
CA GLN A 86 6.17 -10.56 15.22
C GLN A 86 7.39 -9.90 15.89
N GLU A 87 8.06 -10.59 16.80
CA GLU A 87 9.29 -10.12 17.46
C GLU A 87 10.45 -9.93 16.49
N LEU A 88 10.58 -10.80 15.49
CA LEU A 88 11.56 -10.64 14.41
C LEU A 88 11.24 -9.48 13.46
N GLY A 89 10.01 -8.93 13.49
CA GLY A 89 9.55 -7.92 12.55
C GLY A 89 9.28 -8.45 11.13
N VAL A 90 9.11 -9.76 10.95
CA VAL A 90 8.91 -10.40 9.64
C VAL A 90 7.45 -10.79 9.37
N LEU A 91 6.55 -10.55 10.33
CA LEU A 91 5.11 -10.80 10.18
C LEU A 91 4.46 -9.70 9.33
N ILE A 92 3.85 -10.07 8.20
CA ILE A 92 3.11 -9.15 7.32
C ILE A 92 1.66 -9.05 7.77
N TRP A 93 1.03 -10.20 8.05
CA TRP A 93 -0.39 -10.28 8.37
C TRP A 93 -0.70 -11.58 9.12
N ASP A 94 -1.67 -11.55 10.02
CA ASP A 94 -2.16 -12.73 10.73
C ASP A 94 -3.69 -12.74 10.90
N ASN A 95 -4.23 -13.93 11.11
CA ASN A 95 -5.63 -14.18 11.44
C ASN A 95 -5.71 -15.32 12.45
N SER A 96 -5.84 -14.96 13.73
CA SER A 96 -5.86 -15.91 14.84
C SER A 96 -7.02 -16.93 14.79
N PRO A 97 -8.28 -16.54 14.48
CA PRO A 97 -9.38 -17.50 14.39
C PRO A 97 -9.16 -18.60 13.35
N ARG A 98 -8.57 -18.26 12.19
CA ARG A 98 -8.29 -19.22 11.11
C ARG A 98 -6.88 -19.82 11.19
N ARG A 99 -6.04 -19.38 12.12
CA ARG A 99 -4.62 -19.74 12.25
C ARG A 99 -3.86 -19.53 10.94
N TYR A 100 -4.03 -18.36 10.32
CA TYR A 100 -3.24 -17.98 9.15
C TYR A 100 -2.23 -16.92 9.54
N MET A 101 -1.03 -17.03 9.00
CA MET A 101 -0.02 -15.97 9.11
C MET A 101 0.77 -15.88 7.81
N VAL A 102 1.11 -14.68 7.41
CA VAL A 102 1.93 -14.38 6.24
C VAL A 102 3.19 -13.70 6.73
N VAL A 103 4.35 -14.22 6.32
CA VAL A 103 5.66 -13.64 6.64
C VAL A 103 6.34 -13.13 5.38
N THR A 104 7.33 -12.25 5.55
CA THR A 104 8.22 -11.83 4.46
C THR A 104 9.02 -13.00 3.90
N MET A 105 9.35 -12.97 2.60
CA MET A 105 10.18 -14.02 1.99
C MET A 105 11.56 -14.14 2.67
N GLU A 106 12.13 -13.01 3.09
CA GLU A 106 13.41 -12.94 3.83
C GLU A 106 13.34 -13.60 5.22
N GLY A 107 12.19 -13.50 5.88
CA GLY A 107 11.96 -14.08 7.21
C GLY A 107 11.63 -15.58 7.19
N HIS A 108 11.26 -16.13 6.03
CA HIS A 108 10.78 -17.51 5.90
C HIS A 108 11.73 -18.55 6.49
N ASP A 109 13.03 -18.45 6.16
CA ASP A 109 14.03 -19.42 6.60
C ASP A 109 14.24 -19.40 8.12
N GLN A 110 14.16 -18.22 8.74
CA GLN A 110 14.33 -18.06 10.18
C GLN A 110 13.15 -18.68 10.94
N VAL A 111 11.93 -18.36 10.51
CA VAL A 111 10.68 -18.91 11.08
C VAL A 111 10.63 -20.43 10.92
N LYS A 112 11.04 -20.96 9.76
CA LYS A 112 11.11 -22.41 9.50
C LYS A 112 12.14 -23.12 10.37
N ARG A 113 13.31 -22.52 10.58
CA ARG A 113 14.35 -23.06 11.47
C ARG A 113 13.86 -23.11 12.93
N TYR A 114 13.20 -22.05 13.38
CA TYR A 114 12.63 -21.99 14.73
C TYR A 114 11.57 -23.08 14.94
N TRP A 115 10.65 -23.24 13.99
CA TRP A 115 9.63 -24.30 14.06
C TRP A 115 10.21 -25.71 14.16
N LYS A 116 11.27 -26.00 13.40
CA LYS A 116 11.97 -27.29 13.47
C LYS A 116 12.62 -27.55 14.84
N LYS A 117 13.13 -26.51 15.50
CA LYS A 117 13.71 -26.63 16.85
C LYS A 117 12.63 -27.00 17.88
N ILE A 118 11.50 -26.30 17.86
CA ILE A 118 10.38 -26.56 18.77
C ILE A 118 9.86 -27.99 18.61
N LYS A 119 9.67 -28.46 17.36
CA LYS A 119 9.22 -29.84 17.13
C LYS A 119 10.19 -30.90 17.65
N LYS A 120 11.49 -30.66 17.54
CA LYS A 120 12.50 -31.59 18.05
C LYS A 120 12.47 -31.66 19.58
N GLU A 121 12.21 -30.53 20.24
CA GLU A 121 12.05 -30.45 21.70
C GLU A 121 10.75 -31.07 22.19
N SER A 122 9.67 -31.05 21.39
CA SER A 122 8.42 -31.73 21.76
C SER A 122 8.45 -33.24 21.58
N ASP A 123 9.32 -33.74 20.68
CA ASP A 123 9.47 -35.17 20.38
C ASP A 123 10.55 -35.86 21.26
N SER A 124 11.28 -35.10 22.10
CA SER A 124 12.30 -35.60 23.03
C SER A 124 11.78 -35.67 24.45
#